data_AF-A0A672Q0L8-F1
#
_entry.id   AF-A0A672Q0L8-F1
#
_cell.length_a   1.000
_cell.length_b   1.000
_cell.length_c   1.000
_cell.angle_alpha   90.00
_cell.angle_beta   90.00
_cell.angle_gamma   90.00
#
_symmetry.space_group_name_H-M   'P 1'
#
loop_
_entity.id
_entity.type
_entity.pdbx_description
1 polymer ?
#
loop_
_entity_poly.entity_id
_entity_poly.type
_entity_poly.pdbx_seq_one_letter_code
_entity_poly.pdbx_strand_id
1 'polypeptide(L)'
;SYLPWFEVFYKLLNNLADYSTKGQTNEMKELLSVLYKHPVPPANGSITVQMIPYFIAPDPKALPSIPESRNLTELVVAVDVGNLLQLFASMLFERRILIYCSKLSTLTACIHACNGMLYPMYWQHIFIPVLPPHLLDYCCAPMPYLIGIHSSLAERVRSRALEDVVILNVDTNTLESPHEDLKKIPADVVAGLKVRLKRQAASAGSGVAHAFLRAQTLLFGGYRDALQSPEGPVVFSNELFLSHKSQSMREFLESAVHLQCFKEFIDGRLKMLNQGKEPDDVFEEEVLHCGASSGAC
;
A
#
# COMPACT_ATOMS: atom_id res chain seq x y z
N SER A 1 4.04 17.32 5.77
CA SER A 1 3.71 17.64 4.37
C SER A 1 2.58 16.73 3.93
N TYR A 2 1.64 17.20 3.10
CA TYR A 2 0.62 16.34 2.48
C TYR A 2 1.15 15.58 1.25
N LEU A 3 2.30 15.98 0.72
CA LEU A 3 2.93 15.34 -0.44
C LEU A 3 3.70 14.09 0.02
N PRO A 4 3.42 12.89 -0.54
CA PRO A 4 4.06 11.65 -0.15
C PRO A 4 5.44 11.45 -0.79
N TRP A 5 6.28 12.50 -0.83
CA TRP A 5 7.56 12.49 -1.52
C TRP A 5 8.72 12.09 -0.60
N PHE A 6 8.69 10.84 -0.14
CA PHE A 6 9.65 10.32 0.83
C PHE A 6 11.10 10.61 0.44
N GLU A 7 11.50 10.24 -0.78
CA GLU A 7 12.88 10.39 -1.27
C GLU A 7 13.30 11.86 -1.34
N VAL A 8 12.39 12.75 -1.74
CA VAL A 8 12.65 14.20 -1.79
C VAL A 8 12.83 14.76 -0.38
N PHE A 9 11.91 14.46 0.54
CA PHE A 9 11.97 14.97 1.90
C PHE A 9 13.15 14.40 2.70
N TYR A 10 13.54 13.14 2.48
CA TYR A 10 14.75 12.59 3.09
C TYR A 10 16.02 13.32 2.63
N LYS A 11 16.17 13.58 1.33
CA LYS A 11 17.30 14.35 0.80
C LYS A 11 17.29 15.78 1.33
N LEU A 12 16.12 16.41 1.40
CA LEU A 12 15.97 17.75 1.96
C LEU A 12 16.38 17.80 3.43
N LEU A 13 15.91 16.86 4.26
CA LEU A 13 16.27 16.80 5.68
C LEU A 13 17.77 16.62 5.90
N ASN A 14 18.43 15.80 5.08
CA ASN A 14 19.89 15.65 5.14
C ASN A 14 20.63 16.96 4.83
N ASN A 15 20.18 17.71 3.81
CA ASN A 15 20.77 19.00 3.48
C ASN A 15 20.52 20.05 4.59
N LEU A 16 19.32 20.07 5.17
CA LEU A 16 19.01 20.96 6.28
C LEU A 16 19.85 20.62 7.53
N ALA A 17 20.08 19.34 7.80
CA ALA A 17 20.97 18.90 8.86
C ALA A 17 22.41 19.36 8.62
N ASP A 18 22.93 19.25 7.38
CA ASP A 18 24.26 19.73 7.01
C ASP A 18 24.40 21.25 7.24
N TYR A 19 23.44 22.06 6.77
CA TYR A 19 23.42 23.51 7.05
C TYR A 19 23.39 23.81 8.56
N SER A 20 22.61 23.06 9.33
CA SER A 20 22.54 23.20 10.78
C SER A 20 23.90 22.93 11.43
N THR A 21 24.58 21.85 11.05
CA THR A 21 25.92 21.51 11.58
C THR A 21 27.00 22.51 11.19
N LYS A 22 26.87 23.17 10.03
CA LYS A 22 27.78 24.22 9.55
C LYS A 22 27.47 25.62 10.09
N GLY A 23 26.39 25.77 10.87
CA GLY A 23 25.94 27.08 11.38
C GLY A 23 25.33 28.00 10.31
N GLN A 24 25.01 27.48 9.12
CA GLN A 24 24.49 28.22 7.96
C GLN A 24 22.98 28.48 8.09
N THR A 25 22.61 29.23 9.13
CA THR A 25 21.21 29.42 9.53
C THR A 25 20.44 30.29 8.54
N ASN A 26 21.11 31.26 7.88
CA ASN A 26 20.46 32.15 6.92
C ASN A 26 20.10 31.39 5.65
N GLU A 27 21.03 30.59 5.15
CA GLU A 27 20.84 29.75 3.97
C GLU A 27 19.73 28.72 4.20
N MET A 28 19.73 28.09 5.37
CA MET A 28 18.66 27.16 5.76
C MET A 28 17.28 27.85 5.75
N LYS A 29 17.17 29.05 6.33
CA LYS A 29 15.92 29.82 6.37
C LYS A 29 15.46 30.27 4.98
N GLU A 30 16.38 30.75 4.15
CA GLU A 30 16.10 31.13 2.78
C GLU A 30 15.57 29.94 1.99
N LEU A 31 16.23 28.78 2.10
CA LEU A 31 15.80 27.57 1.44
C LEU A 31 14.39 27.14 1.85
N LEU A 32 14.11 27.10 3.16
CA LEU A 32 12.78 26.75 3.67
C LEU A 32 11.72 27.76 3.20
N SER A 33 12.04 29.05 3.15
CA SER A 33 11.16 30.11 2.67
C SER A 33 10.83 29.95 1.19
N VAL A 34 11.82 29.63 0.35
CA VAL A 34 11.61 29.38 -1.08
C VAL A 34 10.74 28.14 -1.29
N LEU A 35 11.05 27.03 -0.62
CA LEU A 35 10.27 25.79 -0.74
C LEU A 35 8.83 25.94 -0.27
N TYR A 36 8.60 26.68 0.82
CA TYR A 36 7.25 26.89 1.37
C TYR A 36 6.38 27.77 0.46
N LYS A 37 6.98 28.75 -0.22
CA LYS A 37 6.26 29.65 -1.13
C LYS A 37 6.10 29.09 -2.55
N HIS A 38 6.91 28.10 -2.92
CA HIS A 38 6.85 27.51 -4.25
C HIS A 38 5.51 26.76 -4.44
N PRO A 39 4.78 26.98 -5.55
CA PRO A 39 3.57 26.22 -5.84
C PRO A 39 3.89 24.72 -5.99
N VAL A 40 2.92 23.85 -5.71
CA VAL A 40 3.14 22.41 -5.91
C VAL A 40 3.37 22.15 -7.41
N PRO A 41 4.55 21.62 -7.81
CA PRO A 41 4.85 21.35 -9.20
C PRO A 41 3.96 20.22 -9.74
N PRO A 42 3.66 20.21 -11.05
CA PRO A 42 3.00 19.07 -11.68
C PRO A 42 3.88 17.82 -11.60
N ALA A 43 3.29 16.64 -11.78
CA ALA A 43 4.00 15.37 -11.87
C ALA A 43 5.13 15.43 -12.92
N ASN A 44 6.30 14.89 -12.59
CA ASN A 44 7.53 14.97 -13.38
C ASN A 44 8.07 16.39 -13.64
N GLY A 45 7.50 17.41 -12.99
CA GLY A 45 8.04 18.77 -13.00
C GLY A 45 9.33 18.86 -12.20
N SER A 46 10.35 19.52 -12.75
CA SER A 46 11.59 19.81 -12.04
C SER A 46 11.49 21.10 -11.23
N ILE A 47 11.90 21.08 -9.97
CA ILE A 47 12.16 22.30 -9.20
C ILE A 47 13.67 22.51 -9.15
N THR A 48 14.11 23.64 -9.70
CA THR A 48 15.48 24.13 -9.55
C THR A 48 15.48 25.23 -8.50
N VAL A 49 15.79 24.89 -7.25
CA VAL A 49 16.10 25.89 -6.23
C VAL A 49 17.60 26.14 -6.30
N GLN A 50 18.03 27.40 -6.41
CA GLN A 50 19.46 27.78 -6.54
C GLN A 50 20.37 27.21 -5.43
N MET A 51 19.78 26.67 -4.35
CA MET A 51 20.45 26.17 -3.15
C MET A 51 20.31 24.66 -2.89
N ILE A 52 19.58 23.90 -3.71
CA ILE A 52 19.53 22.43 -3.64
C ILE A 52 19.81 21.86 -5.04
N PRO A 53 20.54 20.73 -5.19
CA PRO A 53 20.44 19.95 -6.42
C PRO A 53 18.97 19.72 -6.80
N TYR A 54 18.63 19.93 -8.08
CA TYR A 54 17.26 19.81 -8.58
C TYR A 54 16.59 18.50 -8.13
N PHE A 55 15.28 18.53 -7.90
CA PHE A 55 14.49 17.31 -7.75
C PHE A 55 13.31 17.31 -8.72
N ILE A 56 12.89 16.11 -9.09
CA ILE A 56 11.77 15.85 -9.99
C ILE A 56 10.60 15.42 -9.11
N ALA A 57 9.46 16.08 -9.25
CA ALA A 57 8.23 15.68 -8.57
C ALA A 57 7.85 14.26 -8.99
N PRO A 58 7.72 13.30 -8.05
CA PRO A 58 7.35 11.93 -8.39
C PRO A 58 6.00 11.86 -9.13
N ASP A 59 5.91 10.98 -10.12
CA ASP A 59 4.65 10.65 -10.78
C ASP A 59 3.78 9.80 -9.84
N PRO A 60 2.60 10.29 -9.39
CA PRO A 60 1.71 9.52 -8.53
C PRO A 60 1.09 8.30 -9.22
N LYS A 61 1.13 8.21 -10.56
CA LYS A 61 0.63 7.06 -11.32
C LYS A 61 1.66 5.93 -11.47
N ALA A 62 2.94 6.21 -11.23
CA ALA A 62 4.00 5.22 -11.43
C ALA A 62 4.03 4.20 -10.28
N LEU A 63 4.25 2.93 -10.63
CA LEU A 63 4.49 1.90 -9.62
C LEU A 63 5.83 2.13 -8.92
N PRO A 64 5.91 1.88 -7.60
CA PRO A 64 7.18 1.97 -6.89
C PRO A 64 8.18 0.92 -7.40
N SER A 65 9.41 1.36 -7.63
CA SER A 65 10.51 0.52 -8.09
C SER A 65 11.60 0.38 -7.03
N ILE A 66 12.32 -0.74 -7.07
CA ILE A 66 13.48 -1.01 -6.22
C ILE A 66 14.75 -0.66 -7.03
N PRO A 67 15.74 0.08 -6.51
CA PRO A 67 15.85 0.59 -5.14
C PRO A 67 15.31 2.02 -4.93
N GLU A 68 14.66 2.62 -5.93
CA GLU A 68 14.30 4.05 -5.87
C GLU A 68 13.29 4.35 -4.75
N SER A 69 12.28 3.50 -4.59
CA SER A 69 11.32 3.57 -3.49
C SER A 69 11.94 2.98 -2.23
N ARG A 70 12.27 3.84 -1.27
CA ARG A 70 12.86 3.42 0.01
C ARG A 70 11.95 2.49 0.79
N ASN A 71 10.65 2.81 0.81
CA ASN A 71 9.67 2.04 1.57
C ASN A 71 9.54 0.60 1.05
N LEU A 72 9.35 0.45 -0.27
CA LEU A 72 9.23 -0.88 -0.89
C LEU A 72 10.53 -1.68 -0.77
N THR A 73 11.66 -1.03 -1.00
CA THR A 73 12.98 -1.66 -0.91
C THR A 73 13.24 -2.21 0.49
N GLU A 74 13.01 -1.39 1.52
CA GLU A 74 13.23 -1.79 2.91
C GLU A 74 12.26 -2.91 3.34
N LEU A 75 10.99 -2.87 2.91
CA LEU A 75 10.02 -3.95 3.17
C LEU A 75 10.51 -5.29 2.62
N VAL A 76 10.94 -5.31 1.35
CA VAL A 76 11.36 -6.55 0.67
C VAL A 76 12.67 -7.10 1.25
N VAL A 77 13.54 -6.22 1.75
CA VAL A 77 14.79 -6.63 2.43
C VAL A 77 14.51 -7.15 3.84
N ALA A 78 13.55 -6.56 4.56
CA ALA A 78 13.32 -6.85 5.97
C ALA A 78 12.33 -7.99 6.22
N VAL A 79 11.38 -8.23 5.30
CA VAL A 79 10.28 -9.18 5.51
C VAL A 79 10.30 -10.31 4.49
N ASP A 80 10.30 -11.55 5.00
CA ASP A 80 10.29 -12.75 4.18
C ASP A 80 9.04 -12.85 3.30
N VAL A 81 9.19 -13.43 2.11
CA VAL A 81 8.08 -13.62 1.15
C VAL A 81 6.88 -14.34 1.78
N GLY A 82 7.11 -15.30 2.69
CA GLY A 82 6.03 -15.98 3.40
C GLY A 82 5.19 -15.01 4.25
N ASN A 83 5.85 -14.14 5.01
CA ASN A 83 5.19 -13.13 5.83
C ASN A 83 4.55 -12.03 4.99
N LEU A 84 5.15 -11.65 3.85
CA LEU A 84 4.53 -10.71 2.91
C LEU A 84 3.20 -11.23 2.37
N LEU A 85 3.10 -12.52 2.06
CA LEU A 85 1.83 -13.12 1.61
C LEU A 85 0.78 -13.09 2.72
N GLN A 86 1.18 -13.40 3.97
CA GLN A 86 0.26 -13.36 5.12
C GLN A 86 -0.19 -11.93 5.44
N LEU A 87 0.70 -10.95 5.37
CA LEU A 87 0.36 -9.53 5.52
C LEU A 87 -0.61 -9.08 4.43
N PHE A 88 -0.31 -9.39 3.16
CA PHE A 88 -1.19 -9.07 2.04
C PHE A 88 -2.59 -9.66 2.25
N ALA A 89 -2.67 -10.94 2.64
CA ALA A 89 -3.95 -11.57 2.95
C ALA A 89 -4.66 -10.87 4.13
N SER A 90 -3.95 -10.61 5.23
CA SER A 90 -4.52 -9.92 6.39
C SER A 90 -5.07 -8.53 6.03
N MET A 91 -4.42 -7.82 5.11
CA MET A 91 -4.91 -6.54 4.62
C MET A 91 -6.17 -6.68 3.76
N LEU A 92 -6.22 -7.70 2.89
CA LEU A 92 -7.41 -8.00 2.08
C LEU A 92 -8.63 -8.42 2.90
N PHE A 93 -8.45 -8.85 4.15
CA PHE A 93 -9.56 -9.12 5.07
C PHE A 93 -9.74 -8.03 6.13
N GLU A 94 -9.13 -6.86 5.92
CA GLU A 94 -9.18 -5.70 6.84
C GLU A 94 -8.96 -6.12 8.30
N ARG A 95 -7.89 -6.89 8.56
CA ARG A 95 -7.54 -7.31 9.92
C ARG A 95 -6.97 -6.16 10.74
N ARG A 96 -6.93 -6.36 12.06
CA ARG A 96 -6.13 -5.54 12.96
C ARG A 96 -4.68 -6.01 12.89
N ILE A 97 -3.81 -5.19 12.32
CA ILE A 97 -2.42 -5.55 12.01
C ILE A 97 -1.47 -4.68 12.84
N LEU A 98 -0.63 -5.32 13.64
CA LEU A 98 0.49 -4.72 14.35
C LEU A 98 1.81 -5.17 13.73
N ILE A 99 2.69 -4.22 13.45
CA ILE A 99 4.06 -4.49 13.03
C ILE A 99 5.01 -3.99 14.12
N TYR A 100 5.91 -4.84 14.59
CA TYR A 100 6.99 -4.51 15.51
C TYR A 100 8.34 -4.48 14.79
N CYS A 101 9.16 -3.47 15.10
CA CYS A 101 10.56 -3.43 14.68
C CYS A 101 11.38 -2.52 15.60
N SER A 102 12.66 -2.85 15.80
CA SER A 102 13.59 -2.05 16.60
C SER A 102 14.14 -0.84 15.83
N LYS A 103 13.95 -0.78 14.51
CA LYS A 103 14.38 0.32 13.65
C LYS A 103 13.17 1.07 13.12
N LEU A 104 13.04 2.36 13.46
CA LEU A 104 11.91 3.19 13.02
C LEU A 104 11.85 3.37 11.49
N SER A 105 13.01 3.39 10.83
CA SER A 105 13.09 3.44 9.36
C SER A 105 12.44 2.20 8.74
N THR A 106 12.81 1.02 9.22
CA THR A 106 12.26 -0.27 8.75
C THR A 106 10.78 -0.39 9.10
N LEU A 107 10.40 0.01 10.32
CA LEU A 107 9.01 -0.01 10.79
C LEU A 107 8.08 0.80 9.88
N THR A 108 8.39 2.09 9.68
CA THR A 108 7.58 2.99 8.88
C THR A 108 7.56 2.60 7.41
N ALA A 109 8.72 2.17 6.89
CA ALA A 109 8.82 1.66 5.52
C ALA A 109 7.90 0.47 5.29
N CYS A 110 7.88 -0.50 6.21
CA CYS A 110 7.00 -1.66 6.12
C CYS A 110 5.53 -1.24 6.10
N ILE A 111 5.09 -0.37 7.01
CA ILE A 111 3.70 0.10 7.08
C ILE A 111 3.29 0.84 5.79
N HIS A 112 4.12 1.77 5.31
CA HIS A 112 3.82 2.53 4.09
C HIS A 112 3.82 1.65 2.84
N ALA A 113 4.77 0.72 2.72
CA ALA A 113 4.84 -0.20 1.60
C ALA A 113 3.67 -1.20 1.59
N CYS A 114 3.23 -1.66 2.76
CA CYS A 114 2.01 -2.48 2.89
C CYS A 114 0.79 -1.79 2.30
N ASN A 115 0.57 -0.50 2.58
CA ASN A 115 -0.52 0.25 1.94
C ASN A 115 -0.38 0.32 0.42
N GLY A 116 0.85 0.44 -0.10
CA GLY A 116 1.12 0.41 -1.55
C GLY A 116 0.83 -0.94 -2.22
N MET A 117 0.87 -2.05 -1.48
CA MET A 117 0.55 -3.39 -1.99
C MET A 117 -0.95 -3.55 -2.34
N LEU A 118 -1.82 -2.71 -1.78
CA LEU A 118 -3.26 -2.74 -2.03
C LEU A 118 -3.67 -1.99 -3.30
N TYR A 119 -2.76 -1.26 -3.93
CA TYR A 119 -3.06 -0.48 -5.14
C TYR A 119 -3.81 -1.35 -6.17
N PRO A 120 -4.94 -0.87 -6.75
CA PRO A 120 -5.45 0.51 -6.77
C PRO A 120 -6.28 0.92 -5.55
N MET A 121 -6.48 0.01 -4.60
CA MET A 121 -7.16 0.30 -3.34
C MET A 121 -6.17 0.88 -2.33
N TYR A 122 -6.71 1.52 -1.29
CA TYR A 122 -5.93 2.03 -0.17
C TYR A 122 -6.58 1.60 1.13
N TRP A 123 -5.78 1.46 2.18
CA TRP A 123 -6.28 1.22 3.52
C TRP A 123 -7.16 2.39 3.99
N GLN A 124 -8.39 2.08 4.42
CA GLN A 124 -9.39 3.11 4.77
C GLN A 124 -9.57 3.31 6.28
N HIS A 125 -9.00 2.42 7.09
CA HIS A 125 -9.17 2.44 8.54
C HIS A 125 -7.98 3.10 9.24
N ILE A 126 -7.83 2.90 10.54
CA ILE A 126 -6.74 3.49 11.34
C ILE A 126 -5.39 3.09 10.70
N PHE A 127 -4.59 4.10 10.38
CA PHE A 127 -3.28 3.95 9.76
C PHE A 127 -2.26 4.79 10.54
N ILE A 128 -1.41 4.13 11.34
CA ILE A 128 -0.44 4.79 12.20
C ILE A 128 0.94 4.16 12.00
N PRO A 129 1.82 4.71 11.13
CA PRO A 129 3.13 4.15 10.83
C PRO A 129 4.05 3.95 12.05
N VAL A 130 3.95 4.82 13.06
CA VAL A 130 4.60 4.63 14.37
C VAL A 130 3.67 5.16 15.44
N LEU A 131 3.26 4.30 16.36
CA LEU A 131 2.44 4.66 17.51
C LEU A 131 3.32 5.07 18.70
N PRO A 132 3.20 6.31 19.21
CA PRO A 132 3.91 6.75 20.40
C PRO A 132 3.46 6.01 21.68
N PRO A 133 4.31 5.94 22.73
CA PRO A 133 4.02 5.22 23.97
C PRO A 133 2.75 5.68 24.71
N HIS A 134 2.39 6.95 24.61
CA HIS A 134 1.22 7.53 25.29
C HIS A 134 -0.09 7.25 24.54
N LEU A 135 -0.04 6.70 23.33
CA LEU A 135 -1.20 6.33 22.53
C LEU A 135 -1.38 4.80 22.40
N LEU A 136 -0.67 4.00 23.21
CA LEU A 136 -0.75 2.54 23.13
C LEU A 136 -2.16 1.97 23.38
N ASP A 137 -3.06 2.75 23.99
CA ASP A 137 -4.47 2.38 24.16
C ASP A 137 -5.20 2.19 22.81
N TYR A 138 -4.72 2.83 21.73
CA TYR A 138 -5.28 2.67 20.39
C TYR A 138 -5.10 1.26 19.82
N CYS A 139 -4.16 0.45 20.34
CA CYS A 139 -4.03 -0.95 19.94
C CYS A 139 -5.27 -1.78 20.31
N CYS A 140 -6.06 -1.33 21.29
CA CYS A 140 -7.28 -1.99 21.73
C CYS A 140 -8.51 -1.62 20.87
N ALA A 141 -8.33 -0.83 19.80
CA ALA A 141 -9.40 -0.45 18.90
C ALA A 141 -10.07 -1.70 18.27
N PRO A 142 -11.41 -1.84 18.31
CA PRO A 142 -12.13 -2.97 17.71
C PRO A 142 -12.21 -2.93 16.18
N MET A 143 -12.05 -1.76 15.56
CA MET A 143 -12.06 -1.59 14.10
C MET A 143 -10.72 -2.05 13.48
N PRO A 144 -10.70 -2.35 12.18
CA PRO A 144 -9.45 -2.64 11.49
C PRO A 144 -8.42 -1.54 11.69
N TYR A 145 -7.15 -1.92 11.76
CA TYR A 145 -6.06 -0.96 11.84
C TYR A 145 -4.78 -1.53 11.25
N LEU A 146 -3.89 -0.64 10.82
CA LEU A 146 -2.52 -0.95 10.46
C LEU A 146 -1.60 -0.02 11.27
N ILE A 147 -0.94 -0.57 12.28
CA ILE A 147 -0.17 0.20 13.27
C ILE A 147 1.24 -0.37 13.39
N GLY A 148 2.23 0.52 13.34
CA GLY A 148 3.62 0.20 13.65
C GLY A 148 3.98 0.57 15.10
N ILE A 149 4.70 -0.31 15.80
CA ILE A 149 5.13 -0.09 17.18
C ILE A 149 6.61 -0.42 17.29
N HIS A 150 7.39 0.45 17.95
CA HIS A 150 8.78 0.15 18.22
C HIS A 150 8.93 -1.05 19.17
N SER A 151 9.86 -1.97 18.91
CA SER A 151 10.01 -3.21 19.69
C SER A 151 10.20 -3.00 21.20
N SER A 152 10.72 -1.85 21.64
CA SER A 152 10.81 -1.52 23.08
C SER A 152 9.46 -1.40 23.80
N LEU A 153 8.35 -1.27 23.05
CA LEU A 153 6.99 -1.18 23.60
C LEU A 153 6.23 -2.51 23.49
N ALA A 154 6.81 -3.53 22.84
CA ALA A 154 6.10 -4.77 22.52
C ALA A 154 5.55 -5.49 23.76
N GLU A 155 6.30 -5.51 24.88
CA GLU A 155 5.81 -6.11 26.13
C GLU A 155 4.60 -5.39 26.72
N ARG A 156 4.59 -4.04 26.66
CA ARG A 156 3.47 -3.22 27.14
C ARG A 156 2.22 -3.37 26.29
N VAL A 157 2.38 -3.79 25.04
CA VAL A 157 1.25 -4.09 24.14
C VAL A 157 0.75 -5.51 24.35
N ARG A 158 1.65 -6.49 24.49
CA ARG A 158 1.29 -7.87 24.82
C ARG A 158 0.53 -7.99 26.15
N SER A 159 0.85 -7.15 27.13
CA SER A 159 0.12 -7.12 28.42
C SER A 159 -1.33 -6.65 28.30
N ARG A 160 -1.78 -6.13 27.15
CA ARG A 160 -3.13 -5.60 26.94
C ARG A 160 -4.16 -6.64 26.46
N ALA A 161 -3.79 -7.93 26.44
CA ALA A 161 -4.66 -9.03 26.00
C ALA A 161 -5.37 -8.74 24.67
N LEU A 162 -4.58 -8.44 23.63
CA LEU A 162 -5.11 -8.18 22.29
C LEU A 162 -5.65 -9.48 21.69
N GLU A 163 -6.97 -9.56 21.53
CA GLU A 163 -7.65 -10.64 20.83
C GLU A 163 -7.78 -10.31 19.34
N ASP A 164 -7.75 -11.31 18.45
CA ASP A 164 -7.94 -11.18 16.99
C ASP A 164 -7.10 -10.06 16.34
N VAL A 165 -5.79 -10.09 16.61
CA VAL A 165 -4.79 -9.19 16.01
C VAL A 165 -3.70 -10.01 15.31
N VAL A 166 -3.37 -9.61 14.10
CA VAL A 166 -2.22 -10.13 13.34
C VAL A 166 -0.99 -9.35 13.76
N ILE A 167 0.04 -10.05 14.20
CA ILE A 167 1.28 -9.46 14.72
C ILE A 167 2.45 -9.93 13.88
N LEU A 168 3.17 -8.99 13.25
CA LEU A 168 4.46 -9.27 12.62
C LEU A 168 5.58 -8.65 13.46
N ASN A 169 6.52 -9.47 13.93
CA ASN A 169 7.80 -8.99 14.44
C ASN A 169 8.85 -9.05 13.31
N VAL A 170 9.18 -7.89 12.75
CA VAL A 170 10.13 -7.76 11.62
C VAL A 170 11.55 -8.15 12.04
N ASP A 171 11.94 -7.89 13.30
CA ASP A 171 13.29 -8.19 13.79
C ASP A 171 13.59 -9.70 13.78
N THR A 172 12.55 -10.53 13.90
CA THR A 172 12.65 -12.00 13.97
C THR A 172 11.93 -12.71 12.81
N ASN A 173 11.33 -11.95 11.88
CA ASN A 173 10.46 -12.47 10.83
C ASN A 173 9.39 -13.48 11.35
N THR A 174 8.88 -13.24 12.55
CA THR A 174 7.85 -14.08 13.17
C THR A 174 6.49 -13.41 13.01
N LEU A 175 5.55 -14.11 12.39
CA LEU A 175 4.17 -13.65 12.22
C LEU A 175 3.21 -14.55 13.01
N GLU A 176 2.42 -13.93 13.86
CA GLU A 176 1.37 -14.55 14.65
C GLU A 176 0.02 -14.06 14.12
N SER A 177 -0.85 -15.00 13.74
CA SER A 177 -2.20 -14.69 13.27
C SER A 177 -3.18 -15.72 13.80
N PRO A 178 -4.31 -15.30 14.41
CA PRO A 178 -5.40 -16.20 14.75
C PRO A 178 -6.27 -16.57 13.53
N HIS A 179 -5.99 -16.00 12.36
CA HIS A 179 -6.78 -16.16 11.15
C HIS A 179 -6.03 -16.98 10.08
N GLU A 180 -6.76 -17.81 9.35
CA GLU A 180 -6.25 -18.54 8.18
C GLU A 180 -6.56 -17.80 6.86
N ASP A 181 -6.34 -16.50 6.82
CA ASP A 181 -6.76 -15.62 5.72
C ASP A 181 -6.13 -15.98 4.38
N LEU A 182 -4.86 -16.36 4.37
CA LEU A 182 -4.18 -16.75 3.13
C LEU A 182 -4.85 -17.96 2.45
N LYS A 183 -5.51 -18.85 3.21
CA LYS A 183 -6.23 -20.01 2.65
C LYS A 183 -7.55 -19.63 1.98
N LYS A 184 -8.11 -18.48 2.33
CA LYS A 184 -9.37 -17.96 1.76
C LYS A 184 -9.15 -17.27 0.41
N ILE A 185 -7.90 -17.04 0.03
CA ILE A 185 -7.54 -16.50 -1.28
C ILE A 185 -7.35 -17.68 -2.26
N PRO A 186 -7.83 -17.57 -3.51
CA PRO A 186 -7.58 -18.58 -4.54
C PRO A 186 -6.11 -18.99 -4.63
N ALA A 187 -5.85 -20.30 -4.55
CA ALA A 187 -4.51 -20.86 -4.39
C ALA A 187 -3.59 -20.58 -5.60
N ASP A 188 -4.17 -20.49 -6.80
CA ASP A 188 -3.48 -20.12 -8.04
C ASP A 188 -2.95 -18.68 -7.99
N VAL A 189 -3.74 -17.74 -7.46
CA VAL A 189 -3.32 -16.34 -7.25
C VAL A 189 -2.18 -16.27 -6.24
N VAL A 190 -2.32 -16.94 -5.09
CA VAL A 190 -1.28 -16.98 -4.05
C VAL A 190 0.02 -17.61 -4.58
N ALA A 191 -0.08 -18.73 -5.31
CA ALA A 191 1.07 -19.40 -5.90
C ALA A 191 1.77 -18.52 -6.94
N GLY A 192 0.99 -17.87 -7.83
CA GLY A 192 1.51 -16.95 -8.84
C GLY A 192 2.23 -15.76 -8.22
N LEU A 193 1.64 -15.15 -7.18
CA LEU A 193 2.27 -14.06 -6.42
C LEU A 193 3.57 -14.52 -5.75
N LYS A 194 3.54 -15.65 -5.04
CA LYS A 194 4.72 -16.21 -4.35
C LYS A 194 5.89 -16.45 -5.31
N VAL A 195 5.63 -17.03 -6.48
CA VAL A 195 6.67 -17.28 -7.49
C VAL A 195 7.27 -15.97 -8.00
N ARG A 196 6.43 -14.98 -8.30
CA ARG A 196 6.88 -13.67 -8.77
C ARG A 196 7.70 -12.93 -7.71
N LEU A 197 7.24 -12.89 -6.45
CA LEU A 197 7.97 -12.26 -5.36
C LEU A 197 9.35 -12.90 -5.16
N LYS A 198 9.43 -14.24 -5.12
CA LYS A 198 10.73 -14.94 -5.02
C LYS A 198 11.68 -14.61 -6.17
N ARG A 199 11.15 -14.43 -7.38
CA ARG A 199 11.95 -14.09 -8.56
C ARG A 199 12.38 -12.62 -8.60
N GLN A 200 11.53 -11.71 -8.13
CA GLN A 200 11.72 -10.26 -8.30
C GLN A 200 12.29 -9.57 -7.06
N ALA A 201 12.23 -10.18 -5.88
CA ALA A 201 12.69 -9.56 -4.63
C ALA A 201 14.17 -9.11 -4.66
N ALA A 202 15.01 -9.79 -5.44
CA ALA A 202 16.43 -9.44 -5.61
C ALA A 202 16.72 -8.61 -6.88
N SER A 203 15.70 -8.26 -7.66
CA SER A 203 15.86 -7.53 -8.93
C SER A 203 15.46 -6.07 -8.78
N ALA A 204 16.23 -5.19 -9.41
CA ALA A 204 15.84 -3.79 -9.54
C ALA A 204 14.64 -3.63 -10.49
N GLY A 205 13.86 -2.57 -10.30
CA GLY A 205 12.67 -2.23 -11.06
C GLY A 205 11.36 -2.40 -10.28
N SER A 206 10.23 -2.31 -11.00
CA SER A 206 8.87 -2.36 -10.44
C SER A 206 8.31 -3.79 -10.31
N GLY A 207 9.13 -4.82 -10.48
CA GLY A 207 8.68 -6.22 -10.55
C GLY A 207 7.93 -6.72 -9.30
N VAL A 208 8.30 -6.24 -8.12
CA VAL A 208 7.58 -6.55 -6.86
C VAL A 208 6.20 -5.87 -6.83
N ALA A 209 6.15 -4.55 -7.10
CA ALA A 209 4.89 -3.81 -7.15
C ALA A 209 3.93 -4.37 -8.20
N HIS A 210 4.46 -4.72 -9.37
CA HIS A 210 3.71 -5.36 -10.45
C HIS A 210 3.22 -6.77 -10.08
N ALA A 211 3.94 -7.51 -9.23
CA ALA A 211 3.47 -8.80 -8.74
C ALA A 211 2.21 -8.66 -7.89
N PHE A 212 2.18 -7.68 -6.98
CA PHE A 212 0.99 -7.36 -6.18
C PHE A 212 -0.13 -6.79 -7.04
N LEU A 213 0.18 -5.88 -7.98
CA LEU A 213 -0.80 -5.34 -8.93
C LEU A 213 -1.51 -6.47 -9.69
N ARG A 214 -0.74 -7.44 -10.20
CA ARG A 214 -1.32 -8.59 -10.90
C ARG A 214 -2.20 -9.44 -10.00
N ALA A 215 -1.82 -9.65 -8.74
CA ALA A 215 -2.66 -10.36 -7.78
C ALA A 215 -3.97 -9.60 -7.54
N GLN A 216 -3.90 -8.27 -7.35
CA GLN A 216 -5.07 -7.41 -7.22
C GLN A 216 -5.97 -7.49 -8.47
N THR A 217 -5.40 -7.47 -9.67
CA THR A 217 -6.14 -7.64 -10.93
C THR A 217 -6.82 -9.00 -11.04
N LEU A 218 -6.16 -10.09 -10.64
CA LEU A 218 -6.77 -11.43 -10.67
C LEU A 218 -7.91 -11.58 -9.66
N LEU A 219 -7.82 -10.89 -8.51
CA LEU A 219 -8.84 -10.94 -7.46
C LEU A 219 -10.03 -10.02 -7.75
N PHE A 220 -9.78 -8.82 -8.26
CA PHE A 220 -10.78 -7.76 -8.35
C PHE A 220 -11.07 -7.29 -9.78
N GLY A 221 -10.32 -7.73 -10.79
CA GLY A 221 -10.48 -7.27 -12.18
C GLY A 221 -11.85 -7.58 -12.79
N GLY A 222 -12.52 -8.63 -12.31
CA GLY A 222 -13.90 -8.97 -12.69
C GLY A 222 -14.95 -7.92 -12.27
N TYR A 223 -14.56 -6.88 -11.52
CA TYR A 223 -15.48 -5.78 -11.17
C TYR A 223 -16.04 -5.08 -12.42
N ARG A 224 -15.29 -5.05 -13.53
CA ARG A 224 -15.73 -4.45 -14.79
C ARG A 224 -16.98 -5.14 -15.34
N ASP A 225 -17.03 -6.46 -15.27
CA ASP A 225 -18.16 -7.26 -15.76
C ASP A 225 -19.43 -7.05 -14.91
N ALA A 226 -19.27 -6.52 -13.69
CA ALA A 226 -20.35 -6.19 -12.79
C ALA A 226 -20.85 -4.75 -12.92
N LEU A 227 -20.26 -3.94 -13.81
CA LEU A 227 -20.74 -2.58 -14.09
C LEU A 227 -21.90 -2.64 -15.09
N GLN A 228 -22.99 -1.96 -14.77
CA GLN A 228 -24.19 -1.91 -15.61
C GLN A 228 -24.60 -0.46 -15.88
N SER A 229 -25.16 -0.20 -17.07
CA SER A 229 -25.78 1.08 -17.44
C SER A 229 -27.12 0.83 -18.14
N PRO A 230 -28.14 0.32 -17.41
CA PRO A 230 -29.45 0.00 -17.99
C PRO A 230 -30.30 1.27 -18.13
N GLU A 231 -29.86 2.21 -18.98
CA GLU A 231 -30.55 3.49 -19.32
C GLU A 231 -30.26 4.69 -18.37
N GLY A 232 -29.19 4.63 -17.57
CA GLY A 232 -28.88 5.67 -16.58
C GLY A 232 -27.40 5.74 -16.18
N PRO A 233 -27.08 6.31 -15.00
CA PRO A 233 -25.71 6.30 -14.50
C PRO A 233 -25.20 4.86 -14.39
N VAL A 234 -23.89 4.69 -14.59
CA VAL A 234 -23.21 3.42 -14.35
C VAL A 234 -23.36 3.07 -12.87
N VAL A 235 -23.78 1.83 -12.61
CA VAL A 235 -23.96 1.25 -11.26
C VAL A 235 -23.19 -0.07 -11.16
N PHE A 236 -22.87 -0.47 -9.93
CA PHE A 236 -22.20 -1.74 -9.65
C PHE A 236 -23.21 -2.79 -9.16
N SER A 237 -23.22 -3.96 -9.80
CA SER A 237 -24.09 -5.09 -9.44
C SER A 237 -23.34 -6.13 -8.61
N ASN A 238 -23.65 -6.20 -7.31
CA ASN A 238 -23.10 -7.22 -6.42
C ASN A 238 -23.44 -8.63 -6.91
N GLU A 239 -24.64 -8.85 -7.46
CA GLU A 239 -25.06 -10.16 -7.95
C GLU A 239 -24.16 -10.64 -9.09
N LEU A 240 -23.86 -9.77 -10.07
CA LEU A 240 -22.96 -10.11 -11.16
C LEU A 240 -21.53 -10.32 -10.65
N PHE A 241 -21.05 -9.46 -9.76
CA PHE A 241 -19.70 -9.59 -9.21
C PHE A 241 -19.50 -10.92 -8.47
N LEU A 242 -20.51 -11.36 -7.72
CA LEU A 242 -20.47 -12.62 -6.98
C LEU A 242 -20.71 -13.85 -7.87
N SER A 243 -21.20 -13.68 -9.12
CA SER A 243 -21.54 -14.76 -10.05
C SER A 243 -20.31 -15.42 -10.73
N HIS A 244 -19.24 -15.65 -9.97
CA HIS A 244 -18.01 -16.24 -10.51
C HIS A 244 -18.09 -17.76 -10.70
N LYS A 245 -17.43 -18.29 -11.74
CA LYS A 245 -17.43 -19.74 -12.08
C LYS A 245 -16.70 -20.59 -11.03
N SER A 246 -15.56 -20.11 -10.55
CA SER A 246 -14.77 -20.77 -9.49
C SER A 246 -15.39 -20.56 -8.11
N GLN A 247 -15.59 -21.66 -7.36
CA GLN A 247 -16.11 -21.64 -6.00
C GLN A 247 -15.17 -20.89 -5.04
N SER A 248 -13.86 -21.13 -5.09
CA SER A 248 -12.90 -20.48 -4.20
C SER A 248 -12.86 -18.96 -4.41
N MET A 249 -13.03 -18.51 -5.66
CA MET A 249 -13.13 -17.09 -5.96
C MET A 249 -14.46 -16.54 -5.44
N ARG A 250 -15.57 -17.27 -5.60
CA ARG A 250 -16.87 -16.82 -5.07
C ARG A 250 -16.82 -16.60 -3.55
N GLU A 251 -16.28 -17.55 -2.80
CA GLU A 251 -16.11 -17.44 -1.33
C GLU A 251 -15.22 -16.24 -0.94
N PHE A 252 -14.17 -15.98 -1.72
CA PHE A 252 -13.35 -14.78 -1.55
C PHE A 252 -14.15 -13.50 -1.81
N LEU A 253 -14.87 -13.42 -2.94
CA LEU A 253 -15.63 -12.24 -3.34
C LEU A 253 -16.80 -11.94 -2.39
N GLU A 254 -17.44 -12.96 -1.83
CA GLU A 254 -18.46 -12.83 -0.78
C GLU A 254 -17.92 -12.11 0.46
N SER A 255 -16.65 -12.36 0.81
CA SER A 255 -15.98 -11.58 1.86
C SER A 255 -15.59 -10.19 1.37
N ALA A 256 -15.16 -10.08 0.10
CA ALA A 256 -14.56 -8.88 -0.46
C ALA A 256 -15.56 -7.72 -0.66
N VAL A 257 -16.83 -8.01 -0.94
CA VAL A 257 -17.88 -6.99 -1.09
C VAL A 257 -18.15 -6.19 0.19
N HIS A 258 -17.71 -6.70 1.35
CA HIS A 258 -17.86 -6.04 2.64
C HIS A 258 -16.65 -5.18 3.03
N LEU A 259 -15.57 -5.21 2.26
CA LEU A 259 -14.35 -4.44 2.56
C LEU A 259 -14.56 -2.96 2.27
N GLN A 260 -14.16 -2.10 3.20
CA GLN A 260 -14.23 -0.66 3.00
C GLN A 260 -13.28 -0.21 1.88
N CYS A 261 -12.08 -0.80 1.77
CA CYS A 261 -11.14 -0.48 0.69
C CYS A 261 -11.69 -0.81 -0.71
N PHE A 262 -12.45 -1.90 -0.85
CA PHE A 262 -13.10 -2.27 -2.09
C PHE A 262 -14.28 -1.33 -2.40
N LYS A 263 -15.09 -1.01 -1.39
CA LYS A 263 -16.20 -0.07 -1.54
C LYS A 263 -15.73 1.30 -2.04
N GLU A 264 -14.72 1.90 -1.42
CA GLU A 264 -14.18 3.20 -1.84
C GLU A 264 -13.60 3.15 -3.26
N PHE A 265 -12.97 2.03 -3.63
CA PHE A 265 -12.51 1.82 -5.00
C PHE A 265 -13.67 1.80 -6.00
N ILE A 266 -14.73 1.04 -5.74
CA ILE A 266 -15.92 0.99 -6.60
C ILE A 266 -16.61 2.36 -6.68
N ASP A 267 -16.87 3.00 -5.55
CA ASP A 267 -17.51 4.33 -5.51
C ASP A 267 -16.68 5.37 -6.27
N GLY A 268 -15.35 5.31 -6.14
CA GLY A 268 -14.41 6.12 -6.92
C GLY A 268 -14.52 5.87 -8.42
N ARG A 269 -14.53 4.61 -8.85
CA ARG A 269 -14.70 4.22 -10.27
C ARG A 269 -16.05 4.64 -10.83
N LEU A 270 -17.14 4.41 -10.10
CA LEU A 270 -18.49 4.83 -10.49
C LEU A 270 -18.58 6.35 -10.65
N LYS A 271 -18.00 7.11 -9.71
CA LYS A 271 -17.96 8.57 -9.79
C LYS A 271 -17.21 9.05 -11.04
N MET A 272 -16.09 8.43 -11.39
CA MET A 272 -15.32 8.78 -12.60
C MET A 272 -16.11 8.48 -13.87
N LEU A 273 -16.66 7.26 -13.99
CA LEU A 273 -17.41 6.83 -15.16
C LEU A 273 -18.67 7.68 -15.38
N ASN A 274 -19.38 8.02 -14.30
CA ASN A 274 -20.56 8.88 -14.37
C ASN A 274 -20.24 10.35 -14.69
N GLN A 275 -18.97 10.74 -14.66
CA GLN A 275 -18.49 12.03 -15.17
C GLN A 275 -18.01 11.96 -16.63
N GLY A 276 -18.18 10.81 -17.29
CA GLY A 276 -17.71 10.57 -18.66
C GLY A 276 -16.19 10.41 -18.76
N LYS A 277 -15.52 10.06 -17.65
CA LYS A 277 -14.07 9.79 -17.62
C LYS A 277 -13.83 8.30 -17.48
N GLU A 278 -13.05 7.75 -18.41
CA GLU A 278 -12.54 6.40 -18.28
C GLU A 278 -11.40 6.36 -17.25
N PRO A 279 -11.29 5.29 -16.44
CA PRO A 279 -10.14 5.12 -15.58
C PRO A 279 -8.90 4.80 -16.44
N ASP A 280 -7.86 5.60 -16.23
CA ASP A 280 -6.59 5.57 -16.95
C ASP A 280 -5.46 5.42 -15.93
N ASP A 281 -5.23 4.16 -15.55
CA ASP A 281 -4.19 3.77 -14.63
C ASP A 281 -3.70 2.33 -14.87
N VAL A 282 -2.55 2.01 -14.28
CA VAL A 282 -1.83 0.75 -14.52
C VAL A 282 -2.62 -0.49 -14.08
N PHE A 283 -3.62 -0.32 -13.19
CA PHE A 283 -4.50 -1.43 -12.83
C PHE A 283 -5.45 -1.77 -13.99
N GLU A 284 -6.05 -0.77 -14.63
CA GLU A 284 -6.89 -0.99 -15.81
C GLU A 284 -6.10 -1.58 -16.97
N GLU A 285 -4.86 -1.14 -17.16
CA GLU A 285 -3.95 -1.73 -18.14
C GLU A 285 -3.72 -3.23 -17.86
N GLU A 286 -3.39 -3.61 -16.62
CA GLU A 286 -3.17 -5.01 -16.25
C GLU A 286 -4.46 -5.85 -16.37
N VAL A 287 -5.64 -5.27 -16.08
CA VAL A 287 -6.95 -5.95 -16.29
C VAL A 287 -7.13 -6.35 -17.76
N LEU A 288 -6.84 -5.44 -18.70
CA LEU A 288 -6.93 -5.73 -20.12
C LEU A 288 -5.94 -6.81 -20.56
N HIS A 289 -4.71 -6.78 -20.03
CA HIS A 289 -3.70 -7.81 -20.31
C HIS A 289 -4.08 -9.18 -19.75
N CYS A 290 -4.66 -9.23 -18.55
CA CYS A 290 -5.14 -10.48 -17.95
C CYS A 290 -6.37 -11.03 -18.69
N GLY A 291 -7.33 -10.18 -19.03
CA GLY A 291 -8.53 -10.53 -19.80
C GLY A 291 -8.21 -11.11 -21.18
N ALA A 292 -7.23 -10.53 -21.88
CA ALA A 292 -6.74 -11.05 -23.17
C ALA A 292 -6.08 -12.43 -23.04
N SER A 293 -5.45 -12.73 -21.90
CA SER A 293 -4.83 -14.05 -21.63
C SER A 293 -5.84 -15.14 -21.22
N SER A 294 -7.00 -14.76 -20.68
CA SER A 294 -8.10 -15.68 -20.36
C SER A 294 -9.07 -15.95 -21.52
N GLY A 295 -8.97 -15.21 -22.63
CA GLY A 295 -9.80 -15.36 -23.83
C GLY A 295 -9.43 -16.51 -24.77
N ALA A 296 -8.53 -17.41 -24.34
CA ALA A 296 -8.11 -18.60 -25.07
C ALA A 296 -8.20 -19.84 -24.17
N CYS A 297 -9.39 -20.17 -23.68
CA CYS A 297 -9.75 -21.48 -23.11
C CYS A 297 -11.25 -21.70 -23.29
#